data_AF-A0A4Q3WNQ6-F1
#
_entry.id   AF-A0A4Q3WNQ6-F1
#
_cell.length_a   1.000
_cell.length_b   1.000
_cell.length_c   1.000
_cell.angle_alpha   90.00
_cell.angle_beta   90.00
_cell.angle_gamma   90.00
#
_symmetry.space_group_name_H-M   'P 1'
#
loop_
_entity.id
_entity.type
_entity.pdbx_description
1 polymer ?
#
loop_
_entity_poly.entity_id
_entity_poly.type
_entity_poly.pdbx_seq_one_letter_code
_entity_poly.pdbx_strand_id
1 'polypeptide(L)'
;MAETLEVLIQLAERKVEQKQRELATTHERLQWLAAEMVRLQREVEVAFKTAVGEDDVQALMAASAFQERMRRAVEELKLEEVLKRQLEAEQRIELQLLFAGQKKYELLLEKQKLARRKERLKKAQNQLDEVAGRKR
;
A
#
# COMPACT_ATOMS: atom_id res chain seq x y z
N MET A 1 -26.19 -8.11 -16.90
CA MET A 1 -24.88 -8.81 -16.96
C MET A 1 -23.69 -7.88 -17.22
N ALA A 2 -23.70 -6.97 -18.21
CA ALA A 2 -22.59 -6.03 -18.41
C ALA A 2 -22.52 -4.96 -17.30
N GLU A 3 -23.66 -4.36 -16.96
CA GLU A 3 -23.80 -3.43 -15.82
C GLU A 3 -23.31 -4.06 -14.49
N THR A 4 -23.54 -5.37 -14.31
CA THR A 4 -23.08 -6.09 -13.12
C THR A 4 -21.55 -6.18 -13.03
N LEU A 5 -20.86 -6.36 -14.16
CA LEU A 5 -19.38 -6.41 -14.19
C LEU A 5 -18.78 -5.01 -13.99
N GLU A 6 -19.40 -3.98 -14.56
CA GLU A 6 -18.97 -2.59 -14.38
C GLU A 6 -19.06 -2.17 -12.91
N VAL A 7 -20.14 -2.53 -12.20
CA VAL A 7 -20.27 -2.31 -10.76
C VAL A 7 -19.19 -3.07 -9.97
N LEU A 8 -18.88 -4.31 -10.34
CA LEU A 8 -17.83 -5.10 -9.67
C LEU A 8 -16.43 -4.49 -9.87
N ILE A 9 -16.15 -3.94 -11.05
CA ILE A 9 -14.89 -3.22 -11.34
C ILE A 9 -14.79 -1.99 -10.46
N GLN A 10 -15.82 -1.14 -10.43
CA GLN A 10 -15.83 0.06 -9.58
C GLN A 10 -15.66 -0.27 -8.09
N LEU A 11 -16.29 -1.35 -7.62
CA LEU A 11 -16.11 -1.80 -6.25
C LEU A 11 -14.67 -2.28 -5.99
N ALA A 12 -14.07 -3.01 -6.94
CA ALA A 12 -12.69 -3.46 -6.82
C ALA A 12 -11.69 -2.29 -6.83
N GLU A 13 -11.88 -1.30 -7.71
CA GLU A 13 -11.10 -0.06 -7.75
C GLU A 13 -11.13 0.66 -6.40
N ARG A 14 -12.32 0.87 -5.82
CA ARG A 14 -12.45 1.50 -4.49
C ARG A 14 -11.71 0.75 -3.39
N LYS A 15 -11.74 -0.59 -3.42
CA LYS A 15 -11.00 -1.42 -2.44
C LYS A 15 -9.50 -1.29 -2.61
N VAL A 16 -9.01 -1.27 -3.86
CA VAL A 16 -7.61 -1.02 -4.18
C VAL A 16 -7.18 0.35 -3.66
N GLU A 17 -7.93 1.40 -3.97
CA GLU A 17 -7.65 2.77 -3.51
C GLU A 17 -7.63 2.86 -1.98
N GLN A 18 -8.61 2.25 -1.31
CA GLN A 18 -8.63 2.21 0.16
C GLN A 18 -7.37 1.54 0.70
N LYS A 19 -7.00 0.37 0.15
CA LYS A 19 -5.81 -0.36 0.60
C LYS A 19 -4.51 0.40 0.35
N GLN A 20 -4.43 1.11 -0.78
CA GLN A 20 -3.30 2.00 -1.06
C GLN A 20 -3.17 3.13 -0.04
N ARG A 21 -4.29 3.72 0.39
CA ARG A 21 -4.30 4.74 1.46
C ARG A 21 -3.85 4.16 2.79
N GLU A 22 -4.36 2.99 3.17
CA GLU A 22 -3.91 2.29 4.38
C GLU A 22 -2.40 2.01 4.37
N LEU A 23 -1.87 1.56 3.22
CA LEU A 23 -0.45 1.31 3.04
C LEU A 23 0.38 2.60 3.13
N ALA A 24 -0.11 3.70 2.55
CA ALA A 24 0.53 5.01 2.64
C ALA A 24 0.64 5.49 4.09
N THR A 25 -0.45 5.40 4.86
CA THR A 25 -0.44 5.75 6.29
C THR A 25 0.56 4.90 7.09
N THR A 26 0.63 3.59 6.83
CA THR A 26 1.63 2.72 7.47
C THR A 26 3.05 3.14 7.10
N HIS A 27 3.29 3.48 5.83
CA HIS A 27 4.59 3.92 5.35
C HIS A 27 5.02 5.26 5.97
N GLU A 28 4.11 6.23 6.06
CA GLU A 28 4.36 7.51 6.76
C GLU A 28 4.71 7.28 8.23
N ARG A 29 4.01 6.37 8.91
CA ARG A 29 4.34 6.00 10.29
C ARG A 29 5.74 5.40 10.42
N LEU A 30 6.15 4.53 9.49
CA LEU A 30 7.50 3.97 9.46
C LEU A 30 8.58 5.04 9.25
N GLN A 31 8.33 6.01 8.36
CA GLN A 31 9.24 7.14 8.16
C GLN A 31 9.36 8.00 9.42
N TRP A 32 8.23 8.27 10.09
CA TRP A 32 8.21 8.99 11.35
C TRP A 32 8.99 8.25 12.44
N LEU A 33 8.80 6.94 12.60
CA LEU A 33 9.53 6.12 13.57
C LEU A 33 11.04 6.18 13.31
N ALA A 34 11.46 6.06 12.05
CA ALA A 34 12.87 6.16 11.67
C ALA A 34 13.47 7.54 12.02
N ALA A 35 12.74 8.62 11.70
CA ALA A 35 13.17 9.98 12.03
C ALA A 35 13.27 10.20 13.55
N GLU A 36 12.30 9.70 14.30
CA GLU A 36 12.24 9.84 15.75
C GLU A 36 13.38 9.10 16.45
N MET A 37 13.69 7.87 16.01
CA MET A 37 14.85 7.13 16.54
C MET A 37 16.17 7.88 16.29
N VAL A 38 16.36 8.46 15.10
CA VAL A 38 17.54 9.27 14.78
C VAL A 38 17.58 10.55 15.64
N ARG A 39 16.44 11.20 15.86
CA ARG A 39 16.33 12.39 16.71
C ARG A 39 16.78 12.07 18.14
N LEU A 40 16.25 11.00 18.74
CA LEU A 40 16.61 10.57 20.09
C LEU A 40 18.09 10.20 20.22
N GLN A 41 18.67 9.53 19.21
CA GLN A 41 20.11 9.22 19.20
C GLN A 41 20.97 10.50 19.20
N ARG A 42 20.57 11.53 18.44
CA ARG A 42 21.27 12.82 18.42
C ARG A 42 21.14 13.55 19.75
N GLU A 43 19.99 13.50 20.41
CA GLU A 43 19.80 14.11 21.73
C GLU A 43 20.72 13.50 22.78
N VAL A 44 20.88 12.17 22.76
CA VAL A 44 21.83 11.46 23.63
C VAL A 44 23.26 11.92 23.33
N GLU A 45 23.66 12.00 22.07
CA GLU A 45 25.01 12.43 21.69
C GLU A 45 25.30 13.87 22.14
N VAL A 46 24.34 14.78 21.98
CA VAL A 46 24.44 16.18 22.44
C VAL A 46 24.54 16.23 23.96
N ALA A 47 23.69 15.51 24.69
CA ALA A 47 23.71 15.49 26.14
C ALA A 47 25.06 15.00 26.69
N PHE A 48 25.65 13.97 26.09
CA PHE A 48 26.99 13.50 26.46
C PHE A 48 28.09 14.51 26.14
N LYS A 49 28.06 15.12 24.96
CA LYS A 49 29.05 16.14 24.58
C LYS A 49 29.03 17.33 25.53
N THR A 50 27.84 17.78 25.94
CA THR A 50 27.68 18.85 26.91
C THR A 50 28.23 18.43 28.28
N ALA A 51 27.83 17.26 28.79
CA ALA A 51 28.29 16.78 30.09
C ALA A 51 29.81 16.57 30.17
N VAL A 52 30.43 16.09 29.09
CA VAL A 52 31.89 15.97 28.99
C VAL A 52 32.57 17.34 28.93
N GLY A 53 31.97 18.31 28.23
CA GLY A 53 32.50 19.67 28.13
C GLY A 53 32.45 20.47 29.43
N GLU A 54 31.51 20.13 30.32
CA GLU A 54 31.36 20.75 31.65
C GLU A 54 32.31 20.17 32.71
N ASP A 55 32.93 19.01 32.44
CA ASP A 55 33.85 18.28 33.34
C ASP A 55 33.27 18.04 34.75
N ASP A 56 31.94 17.97 34.84
CA ASP A 56 31.18 17.75 36.07
C ASP A 56 30.69 16.30 36.14
N VAL A 57 31.09 15.62 37.22
CA VAL A 57 30.68 14.24 37.51
C VAL A 57 29.15 14.13 37.64
N GLN A 58 28.47 15.15 38.18
CA GLN A 58 27.01 15.12 38.27
C GLN A 58 26.36 15.23 36.88
N ALA A 59 26.89 16.08 36.00
CA ALA A 59 26.43 16.18 34.61
C ALA A 59 26.62 14.86 33.86
N LEU A 60 27.75 14.17 34.05
CA LEU A 60 28.03 12.85 33.45
C LEU A 60 27.08 11.76 33.95
N MET A 61 26.78 11.75 35.26
CA MET A 61 25.80 10.83 35.84
C MET A 61 24.39 11.08 35.31
N ALA A 62 23.98 12.35 35.18
CA ALA A 62 22.69 12.73 34.61
C ALA A 62 22.59 12.35 33.14
N ALA A 63 23.64 12.57 32.34
CA ALA A 63 23.71 12.17 30.93
C ALA A 63 23.61 10.64 30.76
N SER A 64 24.27 9.87 31.63
CA SER A 64 24.17 8.40 31.63
C SER A 64 22.76 7.89 31.96
N ALA A 65 22.09 8.49 32.96
CA ALA A 65 20.70 8.18 33.28
C ALA A 65 19.71 8.61 32.18
N PHE A 66 20.00 9.71 31.48
CA PHE A 66 19.26 10.13 30.30
C PHE A 66 19.43 9.13 29.14
N GLN A 67 20.66 8.70 28.86
CA GLN A 67 20.95 7.70 27.84
C GLN A 67 20.16 6.41 28.05
N GLU A 68 20.14 5.87 29.26
CA GLU A 68 19.43 4.64 29.56
C GLU A 68 17.92 4.79 29.33
N ARG A 69 17.34 5.95 29.69
CA ARG A 69 15.93 6.25 29.38
C ARG A 69 15.68 6.33 27.87
N MET A 70 16.53 7.03 27.13
CA MET A 70 16.41 7.16 25.68
C MET A 70 16.63 5.83 24.96
N ARG A 71 17.52 4.97 25.47
CA ARG A 71 17.71 3.62 24.96
C ARG A 71 16.43 2.80 25.05
N ARG A 72 15.76 2.82 26.20
CA ARG A 72 14.47 2.12 26.37
C ARG A 72 13.40 2.67 25.43
N ALA A 73 13.31 3.99 25.29
CA ALA A 73 12.39 4.61 24.34
C ALA A 73 12.68 4.18 22.89
N VAL A 74 13.96 4.12 22.48
CA VAL A 74 14.36 3.63 21.15
C VAL A 74 14.03 2.14 20.99
N GLU A 75 14.20 1.32 22.03
CA GLU A 75 13.81 -0.10 21.99
C GLU A 75 12.30 -0.27 21.81
N GLU A 76 11.48 0.54 22.48
CA GLU A 76 10.01 0.58 22.26
C GLU A 76 9.66 0.99 20.82
N LEU A 77 10.31 2.03 20.29
CA LEU A 77 10.10 2.45 18.89
C LEU A 77 10.52 1.38 17.88
N LYS A 78 11.60 0.62 18.14
CA LYS A 78 12.01 -0.51 17.31
C LYS A 78 10.99 -1.64 17.31
N LEU A 79 10.40 -1.94 18.47
CA LEU A 79 9.33 -2.93 18.55
C LEU A 79 8.12 -2.49 17.73
N GLU A 80 7.72 -1.21 17.82
CA GLU A 80 6.68 -0.65 16.97
C GLU A 80 7.04 -0.74 15.48
N GLU A 81 8.28 -0.41 15.11
CA GLU A 81 8.76 -0.48 13.73
C GLU A 81 8.63 -1.90 13.15
N VAL A 82 9.02 -2.93 13.92
CA VAL A 82 8.90 -4.34 13.50
C VAL A 82 7.44 -4.69 13.22
N LEU A 83 6.53 -4.34 14.13
CA LEU A 83 5.09 -4.59 13.96
C LEU A 83 4.53 -3.85 12.73
N LYS A 84 4.95 -2.59 12.51
CA LYS A 84 4.52 -1.80 11.36
C LYS A 84 5.08 -2.33 10.05
N ARG A 85 6.31 -2.85 10.01
CA ARG A 85 6.87 -3.51 8.81
C ARG A 85 6.14 -4.81 8.48
N GLN A 86 5.78 -5.59 9.49
CA GLN A 86 4.95 -6.79 9.29
C GLN A 86 3.59 -6.41 8.70
N LEU A 87 2.92 -5.41 9.29
CA LEU A 87 1.66 -4.89 8.77
C LEU A 87 1.81 -4.36 7.32
N GLU A 88 2.87 -3.62 7.02
CA GLU A 88 3.13 -3.12 5.65
C GLU A 88 3.27 -4.29 4.65
N ALA A 89 3.97 -5.35 5.03
CA ALA A 89 4.13 -6.53 4.19
C ALA A 89 2.78 -7.24 3.94
N GLU A 90 1.95 -7.42 4.97
CA GLU A 90 0.60 -7.97 4.86
C GLU A 90 -0.28 -7.11 3.95
N GLN A 91 -0.26 -5.79 4.15
CA GLN A 91 -1.01 -4.84 3.34
C GLN A 91 -0.58 -4.87 1.86
N ARG A 92 0.71 -5.06 1.57
CA ARG A 92 1.23 -5.21 0.20
C ARG A 92 0.73 -6.49 -0.46
N ILE A 93 0.71 -7.61 0.27
CA ILE A 93 0.17 -8.89 -0.23
C ILE A 93 -1.32 -8.73 -0.53
N GLU A 94 -2.09 -8.15 0.39
CA GLU A 94 -3.52 -7.93 0.19
C GLU A 94 -3.78 -7.00 -1.01
N LEU A 95 -3.01 -5.93 -1.15
CA LEU A 95 -3.12 -5.02 -2.29
C LEU A 95 -2.87 -5.75 -3.63
N GLN A 96 -1.90 -6.66 -3.69
CA GLN A 96 -1.66 -7.49 -4.88
C GLN A 96 -2.85 -8.38 -5.21
N LEU A 97 -3.48 -8.99 -4.20
CA LEU A 97 -4.67 -9.82 -4.38
C LEU A 97 -5.86 -8.98 -4.87
N LEU A 98 -6.05 -7.77 -4.33
CA LEU A 98 -7.09 -6.85 -4.77
C LEU A 98 -6.89 -6.42 -6.24
N PHE A 99 -5.66 -6.10 -6.64
CA PHE A 99 -5.33 -5.80 -8.04
C PHE A 99 -5.59 -6.99 -8.96
N ALA A 100 -5.22 -8.21 -8.55
CA ALA A 100 -5.52 -9.42 -9.32
C ALA A 100 -7.04 -9.62 -9.49
N GLY A 101 -7.82 -9.35 -8.43
CA GLY A 101 -9.27 -9.36 -8.45
C GLY A 101 -9.85 -8.33 -9.42
N GLN A 102 -9.38 -7.09 -9.36
CA GLN A 102 -9.78 -6.02 -10.29
C GLN A 102 -9.52 -6.42 -11.74
N LYS A 103 -8.29 -6.84 -12.07
CA LYS A 103 -7.92 -7.28 -13.43
C LYS A 103 -8.77 -8.45 -13.93
N LYS A 104 -9.14 -9.37 -13.04
CA LYS A 104 -10.04 -10.46 -13.40
C LYS A 104 -11.39 -9.95 -13.87
N TYR A 105 -11.98 -8.96 -13.19
CA TYR A 105 -13.26 -8.37 -13.60
C TYR A 105 -13.15 -7.60 -14.92
N GLU A 106 -12.08 -6.83 -15.10
CA GLU A 106 -11.78 -6.11 -16.36
C GLU A 106 -11.69 -7.09 -17.55
N LEU A 107 -10.92 -8.18 -17.40
CA LEU A 107 -10.78 -9.22 -18.43
C LEU A 107 -12.12 -9.90 -18.76
N LEU A 108 -12.97 -10.15 -17.76
CA LEU A 108 -14.30 -10.72 -17.98
C LEU A 108 -15.20 -9.75 -18.78
N LEU A 109 -15.13 -8.45 -18.47
CA LEU A 109 -15.87 -7.44 -19.20
C LEU A 109 -15.40 -7.34 -20.66
N GLU A 110 -14.09 -7.36 -20.90
CA GLU A 110 -13.52 -7.36 -22.26
C GLU A 110 -13.96 -8.60 -23.06
N LYS A 111 -13.89 -9.79 -22.46
CA LYS A 111 -14.38 -11.03 -23.09
C LYS A 111 -15.86 -10.93 -23.45
N GLN A 112 -16.69 -10.35 -22.58
CA GLN A 112 -18.11 -10.15 -22.86
C GLN A 112 -18.33 -9.16 -24.01
N LYS A 113 -17.58 -8.05 -24.06
CA LYS A 113 -17.62 -7.08 -25.16
C LYS A 113 -17.23 -7.73 -26.49
N LEU A 114 -16.16 -8.54 -26.50
CA LEU A 114 -15.72 -9.29 -27.67
C LEU A 114 -16.76 -10.31 -28.13
N ALA A 115 -17.36 -11.07 -27.22
CA ALA A 115 -18.41 -12.04 -27.55
C ALA A 115 -19.62 -11.36 -28.21
N ARG A 116 -20.10 -10.24 -27.65
CA ARG A 116 -21.18 -9.44 -28.22
C ARG A 116 -20.83 -8.88 -29.59
N ARG A 117 -19.59 -8.42 -29.79
CA ARG A 117 -19.12 -7.93 -31.10
C ARG A 117 -19.10 -9.06 -32.13
N LYS A 118 -18.59 -10.24 -31.78
CA LYS A 118 -18.58 -11.42 -32.66
C LYS A 118 -20.00 -11.83 -33.05
N GLU A 119 -20.93 -11.83 -32.09
CA GLU A 119 -22.34 -12.16 -32.36
C GLU A 119 -23.00 -11.16 -33.31
N ARG A 120 -22.75 -9.85 -33.13
CA ARG A 120 -23.25 -8.80 -34.04
C ARG A 120 -22.70 -8.96 -35.45
N LEU A 121 -21.40 -9.22 -35.59
CA LEU A 121 -20.77 -9.46 -36.89
C LEU A 121 -21.33 -10.69 -37.58
N LYS A 122 -21.52 -11.80 -36.84
CA LYS A 122 -22.13 -13.02 -37.36
C LYS A 122 -23.56 -12.78 -37.85
N LYS A 123 -24.38 -12.04 -37.08
CA LYS A 123 -25.74 -11.68 -37.50
C LYS A 123 -25.75 -10.82 -38.77
N ALA A 124 -24.87 -9.82 -38.85
CA ALA A 124 -24.74 -8.98 -40.04
C ALA A 124 -24.29 -9.78 -41.27
N GLN A 125 -23.35 -10.71 -41.10
CA GLN A 125 -22.89 -11.57 -42.19
C GLN A 125 -23.99 -12.50 -42.68
N ASN A 126 -24.72 -13.16 -41.78
CA ASN A 126 -25.86 -13.99 -42.15
C ASN A 126 -26.93 -13.20 -42.93
N GLN A 127 -27.22 -11.96 -42.52
CA GLN A 127 -28.16 -11.08 -43.23
C GLN A 127 -27.68 -10.73 -44.63
N LEU A 128 -26.39 -10.46 -44.82
CA LEU A 128 -25.81 -10.21 -46.14
C LEU A 128 -25.89 -11.45 -47.04
N ASP A 129 -25.59 -12.63 -46.49
CA ASP A 129 -25.65 -13.90 -47.21
C ASP A 129 -27.09 -14.24 -47.63
N GLU A 130 -28.08 -13.99 -46.78
CA GLU A 130 -29.51 -14.15 -47.11
C GLU A 130 -29.96 -13.21 -48.25
N VAL A 131 -29.50 -11.96 -48.25
CA VAL A 131 -29.83 -10.99 -49.31
C VAL A 131 -29.13 -11.35 -50.63
N ALA A 132 -27.88 -11.80 -50.58
CA ALA A 132 -27.16 -12.29 -51.75
C ALA A 132 -27.76 -13.58 -52.32
N GLY A 133 -28.21 -14.49 -51.46
CA GLY A 133 -28.88 -15.73 -51.85
C GLY A 133 -30.25 -15.52 -52.50
N ARG A 134 -30.99 -14.47 -52.11
CA ARG A 134 -32.30 -14.11 -52.71
C ARG A 134 -32.22 -13.40 -54.07
N LYS A 135 -31.04 -12.94 -54.48
CA LYS A 135 -30.82 -12.29 -55.80
C LYS A 135 -30.39 -13.27 -56.90
N ARG A 136 -30.36 -14.57 -56.60
CA ARG A 136 -30.24 -15.66 -57.58
C ARG A 136 -31.59 -16.34 -57.73
#